data_AF-H1PS87-F1
#
_entry.id   AF-H1PS87-F1
#
_cell.length_a   1.000
_cell.length_b   1.000
_cell.length_c   1.000
_cell.angle_alpha   90.00
_cell.angle_beta   90.00
_cell.angle_gamma   90.00
#
_symmetry.space_group_name_H-M   'P 1'
#
loop_
_entity.id
_entity.type
_entity.pdbx_description
1 polymer ?
#
loop_
_entity_poly.entity_id
_entity_poly.type
_entity_poly.pdbx_seq_one_letter_code
_entity_poly.pdbx_strand_id
1 'polypeptide(L)'
;MTLGEMSERLQKAFIEEFKTREIAENNLSVYEAEGEIIVGINNLKIPEDISLKEMEVMKELYAEYKIYTCIGHEILAQIKQKDFYRVIESLKKRKIELRE
;
A
#
# COMPACT_ATOMS: atom_id res chain seq x y z
N MET A 1 15.22 5.08 -2.46
CA MET A 1 14.08 4.69 -3.30
C MET A 1 12.99 5.71 -3.05
N THR A 2 12.61 6.46 -4.08
CA THR A 2 11.52 7.45 -4.02
C THR A 2 10.19 6.79 -4.38
N LEU A 3 9.06 7.38 -3.97
CA LEU A 3 7.70 6.90 -4.29
C LEU A 3 7.52 6.62 -5.80
N GLY A 4 7.98 7.54 -6.65
CA GLY A 4 7.92 7.39 -8.11
C GLY A 4 8.69 6.17 -8.64
N GLU A 5 9.88 5.88 -8.12
CA GLU A 5 10.68 4.72 -8.53
C GLU A 5 10.01 3.38 -8.14
N MET A 6 9.21 3.37 -7.08
CA MET A 6 8.52 2.17 -6.61
C MET A 6 7.26 1.90 -7.42
N SER A 7 6.46 2.93 -7.70
CA SER A 7 5.30 2.86 -8.60
C SER A 7 5.68 2.38 -10.01
N GLU A 8 6.79 2.88 -10.58
CA GLU A 8 7.29 2.41 -11.88
C GLU A 8 7.69 0.93 -11.90
N ARG A 9 8.29 0.43 -10.80
CA ARG A 9 8.65 -0.99 -10.68
C ARG A 9 7.42 -1.89 -10.63
N LEU A 10 6.38 -1.46 -9.93
CA LEU A 10 5.12 -2.20 -9.80
C LEU A 10 4.36 -2.22 -11.12
N GLN A 11 4.32 -1.10 -11.82
CA GLN A 11 3.74 -1.03 -13.16
C GLN A 11 4.50 -1.94 -14.15
N LYS A 12 5.84 -1.97 -14.10
CA LYS A 12 6.64 -2.89 -14.91
C LYS A 12 6.31 -4.35 -14.63
N ALA A 13 6.23 -4.75 -13.36
CA ALA A 13 5.87 -6.12 -12.97
C ALA A 13 4.47 -6.51 -13.51
N PHE A 14 3.50 -5.59 -13.47
CA PHE A 14 2.19 -5.82 -14.06
C PHE A 14 2.21 -5.91 -15.59
N ILE A 15 2.96 -5.04 -16.25
CA ILE A 15 3.07 -5.05 -17.72
C ILE A 15 3.73 -6.35 -18.20
N GLU A 16 4.76 -6.82 -17.49
CA GLU A 16 5.43 -8.08 -17.81
C GLU A 16 4.48 -9.28 -17.69
N GLU A 17 3.65 -9.32 -16.65
CA GLU A 17 2.73 -10.44 -16.41
C GLU A 17 1.44 -10.36 -17.25
N PHE A 18 0.78 -9.19 -17.29
CA PHE A 18 -0.53 -8.99 -17.90
C PHE A 18 -0.47 -8.45 -19.33
N LYS A 19 0.73 -8.19 -19.87
CA LYS A 19 1.01 -7.70 -21.24
C LYS A 19 0.34 -6.37 -21.63
N THR A 20 -0.30 -5.68 -20.69
CA THR A 20 -1.15 -4.52 -20.97
C THR A 20 -0.99 -3.44 -19.90
N ARG A 21 -0.50 -2.26 -20.29
CA ARG A 21 -0.31 -1.11 -19.38
C ARG A 21 -1.61 -0.60 -18.77
N GLU A 22 -2.69 -0.56 -19.55
CA GLU A 22 -4.00 -0.12 -19.07
C GLU A 22 -4.51 -1.00 -17.91
N ILE A 23 -4.33 -2.33 -18.01
CA ILE A 23 -4.68 -3.27 -16.95
C ILE A 23 -3.79 -3.06 -15.71
N ALA A 24 -2.50 -2.76 -15.93
CA ALA A 24 -1.56 -2.44 -14.87
C ALA A 24 -1.97 -1.20 -14.07
N GLU A 25 -2.26 -0.11 -14.78
CA GLU A 25 -2.63 1.18 -14.19
C GLU A 25 -3.98 1.10 -13.47
N ASN A 26 -4.97 0.45 -14.07
CA ASN A 26 -6.28 0.24 -13.45
C ASN A 26 -6.18 -0.59 -12.16
N ASN A 27 -5.42 -1.70 -12.18
CA ASN A 27 -5.25 -2.52 -10.99
C ASN A 27 -4.48 -1.80 -9.89
N LEU A 28 -3.43 -1.05 -10.25
CA LEU A 28 -2.67 -0.24 -9.29
C LEU A 28 -3.57 0.77 -8.58
N SER A 29 -4.37 1.53 -9.34
CA SER A 29 -5.30 2.51 -8.78
C SER A 29 -6.34 1.88 -7.84
N VAL A 30 -6.88 0.71 -8.23
CA VAL A 30 -7.82 -0.05 -7.37
C VAL A 30 -7.15 -0.46 -6.06
N TYR A 31 -5.92 -0.98 -6.10
CA TYR A 31 -5.23 -1.42 -4.88
C TYR A 31 -4.82 -0.26 -3.98
N GLU A 32 -4.39 0.87 -4.55
CA GLU A 32 -4.13 2.07 -3.77
C GLU A 32 -5.39 2.55 -3.03
N ALA A 33 -6.55 2.53 -3.70
CA ALA A 33 -7.83 2.88 -3.08
C ALA A 33 -8.25 1.89 -1.98
N GLU A 34 -8.05 0.58 -2.18
CA GLU A 34 -8.27 -0.43 -1.14
C GLU A 34 -7.39 -0.19 0.09
N GLY A 35 -6.11 0.16 -0.10
CA GLY A 35 -5.19 0.50 0.99
C GLY A 35 -5.67 1.68 1.82
N GLU A 36 -6.14 2.74 1.15
CA GLU A 36 -6.74 3.91 1.79
C GLU A 36 -7.99 3.57 2.61
N ILE A 37 -8.88 2.74 2.05
CA ILE A 37 -10.08 2.28 2.75
C ILE A 37 -9.71 1.53 4.03
N ILE A 38 -8.69 0.66 3.98
CA ILE A 38 -8.25 -0.11 5.15
C ILE A 38 -7.67 0.80 6.25
N VAL A 39 -6.90 1.82 5.87
CA VAL A 39 -6.42 2.84 6.83
C VAL A 39 -7.61 3.54 7.50
N GLY A 40 -8.63 3.92 6.72
CA GLY A 40 -9.86 4.53 7.22
C GLY A 40 -10.66 3.63 8.17
N ILE A 41 -10.80 2.34 7.84
CA ILE A 41 -11.47 1.33 8.70
C ILE A 41 -10.73 1.16 10.03
N ASN A 42 -9.41 1.34 10.04
CA ASN A 42 -8.59 1.34 11.26
C ASN A 42 -8.67 2.65 12.05
N ASN A 43 -9.60 3.55 11.69
CA ASN A 43 -9.85 4.82 12.34
C ASN A 43 -8.60 5.71 12.39
N LEU A 44 -7.77 5.67 11.34
CA LEU A 44 -6.62 6.56 11.14
C LEU A 44 -7.03 7.66 10.15
N LYS A 45 -7.01 8.92 10.59
CA LYS A 45 -7.45 10.07 9.81
C LYS A 45 -6.29 10.90 9.30
N ILE A 46 -6.41 11.39 8.07
CA ILE A 46 -5.51 12.42 7.52
C ILE A 46 -6.07 13.80 7.87
N PRO A 47 -5.24 14.78 8.28
CA PRO A 47 -3.81 14.68 8.59
C PRO A 47 -3.52 14.34 10.06
N GLU A 48 -4.55 14.12 10.88
CA GLU A 48 -4.47 14.04 12.34
C GLU A 48 -3.62 12.88 12.86
N ASP A 49 -3.84 11.68 12.31
CA ASP A 49 -3.16 10.45 12.73
C ASP A 49 -2.09 9.99 11.73
N ILE A 50 -2.23 10.38 10.47
CA ILE A 50 -1.33 10.01 9.36
C ILE A 50 -1.15 11.21 8.41
N SER A 51 0.10 11.53 8.09
CA SER A 51 0.41 12.59 7.12
C SER A 51 0.07 12.13 5.69
N LEU A 52 -0.09 13.09 4.77
CA LEU A 52 -0.30 12.78 3.34
C LEU A 52 0.78 11.84 2.78
N LYS A 53 2.04 12.11 3.10
CA LYS A 53 3.18 11.30 2.66
C LYS A 53 3.15 9.89 3.25
N GLU A 54 2.77 9.74 4.52
CA GLU A 54 2.60 8.41 5.12
C GLU A 54 1.43 7.66 4.47
N MET A 55 0.34 8.35 4.12
CA MET A 55 -0.76 7.71 3.38
C MET A 55 -0.32 7.24 1.99
N GLU A 56 0.44 8.04 1.25
CA GLU A 56 0.99 7.62 -0.06
C GLU A 56 1.81 6.33 0.07
N VAL A 57 2.70 6.26 1.07
CA VAL A 57 3.46 5.03 1.37
C VAL A 57 2.54 3.86 1.71
N MET A 58 1.47 4.09 2.46
CA MET A 58 0.51 3.04 2.82
C MET A 58 -0.24 2.50 1.60
N LYS A 59 -0.70 3.38 0.71
CA LYS A 59 -1.35 3.02 -0.55
C LYS A 59 -0.42 2.15 -1.40
N GLU A 60 0.83 2.58 -1.58
CA GLU A 60 1.82 1.85 -2.35
C GLU A 60 2.12 0.48 -1.73
N LEU A 61 2.35 0.41 -0.42
CA LEU A 61 2.69 -0.84 0.27
C LEU A 61 1.55 -1.87 0.17
N TYR A 62 0.30 -1.42 0.24
CA TYR A 62 -0.85 -2.29 0.03
C TYR A 62 -0.96 -2.73 -1.43
N ALA A 63 -0.72 -1.82 -2.37
CA ALA A 63 -0.64 -2.16 -3.78
C ALA A 63 0.43 -3.23 -4.02
N GLU A 64 1.66 -3.06 -3.51
CA GLU A 64 2.73 -4.07 -3.64
C GLU A 64 2.27 -5.46 -3.19
N TYR A 65 1.60 -5.55 -2.04
CA TYR A 65 1.05 -6.79 -1.54
C TYR A 65 0.08 -7.44 -2.53
N LYS A 66 -0.93 -6.69 -3.00
CA LYS A 66 -1.93 -7.18 -3.95
C LYS A 66 -1.29 -7.58 -5.27
N ILE A 67 -0.31 -6.78 -5.71
CA ILE A 67 0.48 -7.02 -6.91
C ILE A 67 1.20 -8.36 -6.84
N TYR A 68 2.03 -8.57 -5.80
CA TYR A 68 2.74 -9.83 -5.61
C TYR A 68 1.80 -11.03 -5.45
N THR A 69 0.62 -10.82 -4.86
CA THR A 69 -0.41 -11.85 -4.76
C THR A 69 -0.94 -12.24 -6.13
N CYS A 70 -1.25 -11.26 -6.98
CA CYS A 70 -1.76 -11.48 -8.33
C CYS A 70 -0.76 -12.21 -9.24
N ILE A 71 0.53 -11.90 -9.12
CA ILE A 71 1.58 -12.51 -9.94
C ILE A 71 2.15 -13.82 -9.33
N GLY A 72 1.52 -14.37 -8.29
CA GLY A 72 1.92 -15.65 -7.69
C GLY A 72 3.22 -15.63 -6.86
N HIS A 73 3.73 -14.45 -6.51
CA HIS A 73 4.92 -14.27 -5.67
C HIS A 73 4.56 -14.32 -4.17
N GLU A 74 4.13 -15.48 -3.68
CA GLU A 74 3.53 -15.67 -2.35
C GLU A 74 4.39 -15.17 -1.18
N ILE A 75 5.70 -15.45 -1.20
CA ILE A 75 6.62 -15.05 -0.13
C ILE A 75 6.69 -13.51 -0.04
N LEU A 76 6.84 -12.84 -1.18
CA LEU A 76 6.90 -11.38 -1.22
C LEU A 76 5.56 -10.77 -0.83
N ALA A 77 4.45 -11.35 -1.30
CA ALA A 77 3.11 -10.92 -0.92
C ALA A 77 2.93 -10.96 0.61
N GLN A 78 3.29 -12.07 1.26
CA GLN A 78 3.19 -12.19 2.72
C GLN A 78 4.07 -11.19 3.48
N ILE A 79 5.27 -10.91 2.98
CA ILE A 79 6.17 -9.91 3.59
C ILE A 79 5.51 -8.53 3.52
N LYS A 80 5.02 -8.12 2.34
CA LYS A 80 4.39 -6.81 2.15
C LYS A 80 3.09 -6.66 2.93
N GLN A 81 2.29 -7.72 3.01
CA GLN A 81 1.11 -7.76 3.86
C GLN A 81 1.47 -7.51 5.33
N LYS A 82 2.49 -8.20 5.85
CA LYS A 82 2.95 -8.03 7.24
C LYS A 82 3.48 -6.63 7.49
N ASP A 83 4.28 -6.09 6.58
CA ASP A 83 4.79 -4.72 6.69
C ASP A 83 3.64 -3.71 6.75
N PHE A 84 2.62 -3.87 5.91
CA PHE A 84 1.45 -2.98 5.89
C PHE A 84 0.70 -2.98 7.22
N TYR A 85 0.35 -4.14 7.74
CA TYR A 85 -0.33 -4.21 9.04
C TYR A 85 0.55 -3.78 10.21
N ARG A 86 1.88 -3.98 10.13
CA ARG A 86 2.81 -3.45 11.14
C ARG A 86 2.78 -1.93 11.18
N VAL A 87 2.73 -1.26 10.02
CA VAL A 87 2.63 0.20 9.98
C VAL A 87 1.30 0.67 10.58
N ILE A 88 0.17 0.02 10.26
CA ILE A 88 -1.13 0.33 10.86
C ILE A 88 -1.06 0.26 12.39
N GLU A 89 -0.51 -0.81 12.94
CA GLU A 89 -0.41 -0.99 14.39
C GLU A 89 0.50 0.06 15.04
N SER A 90 1.60 0.43 14.40
CA SER A 90 2.47 1.53 14.86
C SER A 90 1.73 2.88 14.86
N LEU A 91 0.96 3.19 13.81
CA LEU A 91 0.17 4.42 13.72
C LEU A 91 -0.93 4.47 14.80
N LYS A 92 -1.59 3.33 15.07
CA LYS A 92 -2.59 3.22 16.13
C LYS A 92 -1.99 3.44 17.51
N LYS A 93 -0.80 2.89 17.79
CA LYS A 93 -0.08 3.13 19.04
C LYS A 93 0.27 4.61 19.22
N ARG A 94 0.86 5.22 18.19
CA ARG A 94 1.17 6.67 18.18
C ARG A 94 -0.06 7.53 18.48
N LYS A 95 -1.21 7.18 17.90
CA LYS A 95 -2.49 7.86 18.16
C LYS A 95 -2.95 7.76 19.62
N ILE A 96 -2.72 6.62 20.28
CA ILE A 96 -3.06 6.43 21.70
C ILE A 96 -2.14 7.28 22.57
N GLU A 97 -0.82 7.21 22.34
CA GLU A 97 0.18 7.96 23.09
C GLU A 97 -0.01 9.48 23.02
N LEU A 98 -0.52 10.00 21.90
CA LEU A 98 -0.81 11.44 21.73
C LEU A 98 -2.10 11.90 22.43
N ARG A 99 -2.91 10.96 22.96
CA ARG A 99 -4.18 11.26 23.66
C ARG A 99 -4.07 11.16 25.18
N GLU A 100 -2.96 10.61 25.69
CA GLU A 100 -2.61 10.56 27.12
C GLU A 100 -1.84 11.82 27.53
#